data_AF-A0A1V4RZC5-F1
#
_entry.id   AF-A0A1V4RZC5-F1
#
_cell.length_a   1.000
_cell.length_b   1.000
_cell.length_c   1.000
_cell.angle_alpha   90.00
_cell.angle_beta   90.00
_cell.angle_gamma   90.00
#
_symmetry.space_group_name_H-M   'P 1'
#
loop_
_entity.id
_entity.type
_entity.pdbx_description
1 polymer ?
#
loop_
_entity_poly.entity_id
_entity_poly.type
_entity_poly.pdbx_seq_one_letter_code
_entity_poly.pdbx_strand_id
1 'polypeptide(L)'
;MERLDNAKTPEACKKTVQSFGGLISQRNKAAFSYLKDLPPPTTVEQTHLRIEILRQLKFTLNFQKKLALLLVKDLFRTPSNNTTRGWYTAVFRFFEDSSADIAVEALAPMLGSPQFSYRIKKRVKMILEQVNDYW
;
A
#
# COMPACT_ATOMS: atom_id res chain seq x y z
N MET A 1 3.49 48.96 17.46
CA MET A 1 3.98 48.28 16.23
C MET A 1 4.80 47.09 16.69
N GLU A 2 4.14 46.00 17.09
CA GLU A 2 4.80 44.76 17.52
C GLU A 2 5.29 44.00 16.28
N ARG A 3 6.60 43.81 16.17
CA ARG A 3 7.22 43.00 15.13
C ARG A 3 7.24 41.54 15.58
N LEU A 4 6.61 40.69 14.78
CA LEU A 4 6.64 39.23 14.85
C LEU A 4 8.07 38.70 14.65
N ASP A 5 8.85 38.55 15.71
CA ASP A 5 10.07 37.74 15.70
C ASP A 5 9.79 36.36 16.29
N ASN A 6 9.16 35.51 15.48
CA ASN A 6 8.92 34.10 15.82
C ASN A 6 9.61 33.20 14.77
N ALA A 7 10.87 33.51 14.43
CA ALA A 7 11.68 32.64 13.59
C ALA A 7 12.19 31.47 14.44
N LYS A 8 11.49 30.33 14.40
CA LYS A 8 12.00 29.07 14.94
C LYS A 8 13.40 28.82 14.36
N THR A 9 14.38 28.62 15.24
CA THR A 9 15.76 28.36 14.80
C THR A 9 15.80 27.11 13.92
N PRO A 10 16.67 27.05 12.89
CA PRO A 10 16.79 25.89 12.01
C PRO A 10 16.97 24.55 12.77
N GLU A 11 17.66 24.61 13.91
CA GLU A 11 17.90 23.46 14.78
C GLU A 11 16.63 22.96 15.50
N ALA A 12 15.77 23.88 15.95
CA ALA A 12 14.47 23.52 16.53
C ALA A 12 13.55 22.90 15.47
N CYS A 13 13.50 23.46 14.27
CA CYS A 13 12.78 22.89 13.13
C CYS A 13 13.28 21.47 12.80
N LYS A 14 14.60 21.26 12.76
CA LYS A 14 15.19 19.94 12.50
C LYS A 14 14.80 18.90 13.56
N LYS A 15 14.89 19.22 14.85
CA LYS A 15 14.46 18.32 15.94
C LYS A 15 12.97 17.99 15.89
N THR A 16 12.13 18.99 15.59
CA THR A 16 10.69 18.79 15.41
C THR A 16 10.40 17.86 14.22
N VAL A 17 11.02 18.08 13.06
CA VAL A 17 10.87 17.22 11.87
C VAL A 17 11.35 15.80 12.15
N GLN A 18 12.47 15.63 12.86
CA GLN A 18 12.97 14.31 13.26
C GLN A 18 12.00 13.59 14.20
N SER A 19 11.45 14.29 15.20
CA SER A 19 10.45 13.73 16.12
C SER A 19 9.17 13.31 15.39
N PHE A 20 8.65 14.18 14.51
CA PHE A 20 7.49 13.87 13.67
C PHE A 20 7.77 12.68 12.74
N GLY A 21 8.93 12.64 12.09
CA GLY A 21 9.36 11.51 11.26
C GLY A 21 9.42 10.20 12.05
N GLY A 22 9.90 10.26 13.30
CA GLY A 22 9.91 9.12 14.23
C GLY A 22 8.50 8.61 14.55
N LEU A 23 7.57 9.50 14.89
CA LEU A 23 6.17 9.15 15.19
C LEU A 23 5.45 8.55 13.98
N ILE A 24 5.66 9.12 12.79
CA ILE A 24 5.11 8.57 11.53
C ILE A 24 5.66 7.18 11.28
N SER A 25 6.98 6.98 11.43
CA SER A 25 7.61 5.67 11.26
C SER A 25 7.04 4.62 12.22
N GLN A 26 6.86 4.96 13.49
CA GLN A 26 6.27 4.06 14.49
C GLN A 26 4.81 3.71 14.16
N ARG A 27 3.99 4.70 13.81
CA ARG A 27 2.59 4.47 13.40
C ARG A 27 2.50 3.58 12.17
N ASN A 28 3.36 3.81 11.17
CA ASN A 28 3.37 3.02 9.94
C ASN A 28 3.84 1.58 10.19
N LYS A 29 4.81 1.38 11.09
CA LYS A 29 5.19 0.03 11.55
C LYS A 29 4.00 -0.68 12.21
N ALA A 30 3.29 -0.01 13.11
CA ALA A 30 2.13 -0.58 13.78
C ALA A 30 1.01 -0.93 12.78
N ALA A 31 0.68 -0.02 11.86
CA ALA A 31 -0.33 -0.25 10.82
C ALA A 31 0.07 -1.39 9.86
N PHE A 32 1.35 -1.50 9.49
CA PHE A 32 1.86 -2.60 8.68
C PHE A 32 1.72 -3.95 9.39
N SER A 33 2.14 -4.03 10.65
CA SER A 33 1.99 -5.25 11.45
C SER A 33 0.52 -5.62 11.62
N TYR A 34 -0.34 -4.65 11.92
CA TYR A 34 -1.78 -4.86 12.05
C TYR A 34 -2.38 -5.43 10.76
N LEU A 35 -2.10 -4.82 9.60
CA LEU A 35 -2.57 -5.34 8.31
C LEU A 35 -2.09 -6.76 8.04
N LYS A 36 -0.83 -7.06 8.37
CA LYS A 36 -0.21 -8.37 8.15
C LYS A 36 -0.90 -9.49 8.95
N ASP A 37 -1.35 -9.18 10.16
CA ASP A 37 -1.90 -10.16 11.09
C ASP A 37 -3.42 -10.33 10.93
N LEU A 38 -4.09 -9.47 10.15
CA LEU A 38 -5.52 -9.61 9.86
C LEU A 38 -5.80 -10.90 9.06
N PRO A 39 -6.91 -11.60 9.35
CA PRO A 39 -7.41 -12.68 8.47
C PRO A 39 -7.87 -12.09 7.12
N PRO A 40 -8.26 -12.90 6.12
CA PRO A 40 -8.97 -12.37 4.95
C PRO A 40 -10.28 -11.65 5.34
N PRO A 41 -10.66 -10.55 4.66
CA PRO A 41 -11.93 -9.87 4.93
C PRO A 41 -13.12 -10.75 4.56
N THR A 42 -14.07 -10.91 5.49
CA THR A 42 -15.35 -11.60 5.26
C THR A 42 -16.54 -10.64 5.21
N THR A 43 -16.36 -9.37 5.60
CA THR A 43 -17.39 -8.32 5.55
C THR A 43 -16.94 -7.08 4.79
N VAL A 44 -17.91 -6.22 4.45
CA VAL A 44 -17.66 -4.97 3.72
C VAL A 44 -16.91 -3.97 4.62
N GLU A 45 -17.24 -3.91 5.90
CA GLU A 45 -16.60 -3.04 6.90
C GLU A 45 -15.12 -3.44 7.08
N GLN A 46 -14.86 -4.74 7.17
CA GLN A 46 -13.51 -5.29 7.19
C GLN A 46 -12.72 -4.93 5.92
N THR A 47 -13.37 -4.95 4.76
CA THR A 47 -12.77 -4.50 3.50
C THR A 47 -12.43 -3.01 3.54
N HIS A 48 -13.34 -2.16 4.01
CA HIS A 48 -13.09 -0.72 4.15
C HIS A 48 -11.95 -0.41 5.11
N LEU A 49 -11.86 -1.10 6.24
CA LEU A 49 -10.75 -0.95 7.19
C LEU A 49 -9.39 -1.22 6.52
N ARG A 50 -9.27 -2.30 5.73
CA ARG A 50 -8.04 -2.62 4.99
C ARG A 50 -7.68 -1.55 3.97
N ILE A 51 -8.67 -1.04 3.24
CA ILE A 51 -8.46 0.05 2.27
C ILE A 51 -7.92 1.29 2.97
N GLU A 52 -8.46 1.64 4.14
CA GLU A 52 -8.00 2.80 4.90
C GLU A 52 -6.57 2.60 5.41
N ILE A 53 -6.24 1.43 5.95
CA ILE A 53 -4.87 1.11 6.36
C ILE A 53 -3.90 1.21 5.17
N LEU A 54 -4.27 0.68 4.00
CA LEU A 54 -3.46 0.77 2.79
C LEU A 54 -3.21 2.22 2.36
N ARG A 55 -4.23 3.09 2.44
CA ARG A 55 -4.06 4.53 2.13
C ARG A 55 -3.02 5.20 3.02
N GLN A 56 -3.04 4.89 4.33
CA GLN A 56 -2.05 5.43 5.27
C GLN A 56 -0.64 4.89 4.97
N LEU A 57 -0.52 3.63 4.58
CA LEU A 57 0.76 2.99 4.31
C LEU A 57 1.38 3.39 2.96
N LYS A 58 0.57 3.66 1.93
CA LYS A 58 1.01 3.89 0.54
C LYS A 58 2.10 4.97 0.39
N PHE A 59 2.05 6.00 1.23
CA PHE A 59 3.00 7.12 1.18
C PHE A 59 4.33 6.85 1.89
N THR A 60 4.54 5.62 2.39
CA THR A 60 5.74 5.27 3.17
C THR A 60 6.77 4.52 2.31
N LEU A 61 7.81 5.22 1.87
CA LEU A 61 8.89 4.65 1.05
C LEU A 61 9.57 3.42 1.68
N ASN A 62 9.74 3.42 3.01
CA ASN A 62 10.47 2.37 3.74
C ASN A 62 9.86 0.97 3.65
N PHE A 63 8.59 0.86 3.24
CA PHE A 63 7.89 -0.41 3.20
C PHE A 63 7.36 -0.79 1.82
N GLN A 64 7.53 0.02 0.77
CA GLN A 64 6.86 -0.21 -0.52
C GLN A 64 7.01 -1.65 -1.03
N LYS A 65 8.25 -2.18 -1.12
CA LYS A 65 8.48 -3.57 -1.54
C LYS A 65 7.87 -4.61 -0.60
N LYS A 66 8.04 -4.43 0.73
CA LYS A 66 7.47 -5.36 1.73
C LYS A 66 5.93 -5.33 1.74
N LEU A 67 5.35 -4.15 1.53
CA LEU A 67 3.91 -3.93 1.42
C LEU A 67 3.39 -4.59 0.15
N ALA A 68 4.03 -4.39 -1.00
CA ALA A 68 3.66 -5.03 -2.26
C ALA A 68 3.54 -6.56 -2.11
N LEU A 69 4.58 -7.20 -1.57
CA LEU A 69 4.58 -8.65 -1.32
C LEU A 69 3.48 -9.07 -0.33
N LEU A 70 3.25 -8.28 0.72
CA LEU A 70 2.18 -8.54 1.69
C LEU A 70 0.80 -8.47 1.02
N LEU A 71 0.53 -7.44 0.22
CA LEU A 71 -0.76 -7.24 -0.45
C LEU A 71 -1.07 -8.39 -1.40
N VAL A 72 -0.10 -8.84 -2.20
CA VAL A 72 -0.31 -9.98 -3.09
C VAL A 72 -0.56 -11.25 -2.30
N LYS A 73 0.24 -11.53 -1.26
CA LYS A 73 0.02 -12.68 -0.38
C LYS A 73 -1.39 -12.66 0.22
N ASP A 74 -1.90 -11.48 0.58
CA ASP A 74 -3.25 -11.33 1.10
C ASP A 74 -4.32 -11.59 0.04
N LEU A 75 -4.11 -11.15 -1.21
CA LEU A 75 -5.01 -11.49 -2.33
C LEU A 75 -5.10 -13.02 -2.55
N PHE A 76 -3.99 -13.76 -2.45
CA PHE A 76 -3.99 -15.23 -2.52
C PHE A 76 -4.79 -15.89 -1.39
N ARG A 77 -4.98 -15.22 -0.26
CA ARG A 77 -5.79 -15.73 0.86
C ARG A 77 -7.24 -15.25 0.81
N THR A 78 -7.55 -14.29 -0.06
CA THR A 78 -8.83 -13.57 -0.07
C THR A 78 -9.67 -13.98 -1.27
N PRO A 79 -10.85 -14.60 -1.10
CA PRO A 79 -11.75 -14.90 -2.22
C PRO A 79 -12.12 -13.62 -2.97
N SER A 80 -12.15 -13.66 -4.30
CA SER A 80 -12.61 -12.54 -5.13
C SER A 80 -14.13 -12.59 -5.28
N ASN A 81 -14.85 -11.77 -4.50
CA ASN A 81 -16.31 -11.67 -4.57
C ASN A 81 -16.77 -10.21 -4.37
N ASN A 82 -18.08 -9.98 -4.29
CA ASN A 82 -18.63 -8.62 -4.16
C ASN A 82 -18.14 -7.91 -2.89
N THR A 83 -17.98 -8.63 -1.78
CA THR A 83 -17.51 -8.10 -0.51
C THR A 83 -16.07 -7.59 -0.61
N THR A 84 -15.20 -8.36 -1.24
CA THR A 84 -13.75 -8.09 -1.28
C THR A 84 -13.30 -7.35 -2.54
N ARG A 85 -14.20 -7.10 -3.50
CA ARG A 85 -13.89 -6.39 -4.76
C ARG A 85 -13.24 -5.02 -4.52
N GLY A 86 -13.68 -4.31 -3.49
CA GLY A 86 -13.09 -3.03 -3.08
C GLY A 86 -11.62 -3.19 -2.68
N TRP A 87 -11.29 -4.27 -1.97
CA TRP A 87 -9.92 -4.59 -1.57
C TRP A 87 -9.02 -4.86 -2.77
N TYR A 88 -9.44 -5.74 -3.68
CA TYR A 88 -8.72 -6.01 -4.93
C TYR A 88 -8.45 -4.73 -5.73
N THR A 89 -9.46 -3.85 -5.83
CA THR A 89 -9.34 -2.59 -6.56
C THR A 89 -8.30 -1.67 -5.90
N ALA A 90 -8.29 -1.57 -4.57
CA ALA A 90 -7.33 -0.75 -3.85
C ALA A 90 -5.89 -1.28 -3.98
N VAL A 91 -5.72 -2.60 -3.92
CA VAL A 91 -4.40 -3.24 -4.14
C VAL A 91 -3.89 -3.00 -5.56
N PHE A 92 -4.73 -3.16 -6.58
CA PHE A 92 -4.30 -2.91 -7.96
C PHE A 92 -3.93 -1.45 -8.22
N ARG A 93 -4.68 -0.49 -7.64
CA ARG A 93 -4.30 0.93 -7.69
C ARG A 93 -2.97 1.22 -6.99
N PHE A 94 -2.61 0.47 -5.94
CA PHE A 94 -1.29 0.59 -5.34
C PHE A 94 -0.19 0.21 -6.34
N PHE A 95 -0.39 -0.84 -7.12
CA PHE A 95 0.58 -1.29 -8.13
C PHE A 95 0.66 -0.42 -9.38
N GLU A 96 -0.45 0.20 -9.79
CA GLU A 96 -0.48 1.18 -10.88
C GLU A 96 0.44 2.39 -10.60
N ASP A 97 0.64 2.74 -9.32
CA ASP A 97 1.51 3.82 -8.89
C ASP A 97 2.88 3.33 -8.35
N SER A 98 3.18 2.03 -8.50
CA SER A 98 4.44 1.44 -8.05
C SER A 98 5.48 1.42 -9.16
N SER A 99 6.76 1.32 -8.79
CA SER A 99 7.83 1.10 -9.76
C SER A 99 7.70 -0.28 -10.43
N ALA A 100 8.19 -0.36 -11.67
CA ALA A 100 8.07 -1.56 -12.50
C ALA A 100 8.68 -2.80 -11.84
N ASP A 101 9.85 -2.66 -11.19
CA ASP A 101 10.52 -3.75 -10.47
C ASP A 101 9.64 -4.34 -9.35
N ILE A 102 9.02 -3.48 -8.54
CA ILE A 102 8.14 -3.89 -7.43
C ILE A 102 6.88 -4.57 -7.97
N ALA A 103 6.27 -3.97 -8.99
CA ALA A 103 5.04 -4.49 -9.57
C ALA A 103 5.25 -5.84 -10.25
N VAL A 104 6.29 -5.98 -11.07
CA VAL A 104 6.65 -7.23 -11.76
C VAL A 104 6.94 -8.34 -10.75
N GLU A 105 7.81 -8.10 -9.77
CA GLU A 105 8.19 -9.10 -8.77
C GLU A 105 6.97 -9.60 -7.98
N ALA A 106 6.08 -8.70 -7.56
CA ALA A 106 4.95 -9.05 -6.74
C ALA A 106 3.78 -9.67 -7.53
N LEU A 107 3.41 -9.10 -8.68
CA LEU A 107 2.18 -9.48 -9.40
C LEU A 107 2.35 -10.63 -10.39
N ALA A 108 3.55 -10.84 -10.96
CA ALA A 108 3.76 -11.88 -11.97
C ALA A 108 3.29 -13.29 -11.53
N PRO A 109 3.49 -13.73 -10.28
CA PRO A 109 2.99 -15.03 -9.81
C PRO A 109 1.47 -15.20 -9.93
N MET A 110 0.68 -14.10 -9.90
CA MET A 110 -0.78 -14.17 -10.01
C MET A 110 -1.25 -14.64 -11.39
N LEU A 111 -0.46 -14.41 -12.46
CA LEU A 111 -0.82 -14.81 -13.82
C LEU A 111 -0.83 -16.34 -13.99
N GLY A 112 0.10 -17.04 -13.34
CA GLY A 112 0.19 -18.51 -13.37
C GLY A 112 -0.79 -19.20 -12.42
N SER A 113 -1.29 -18.51 -11.40
CA SER A 113 -2.14 -19.12 -10.37
C SER A 113 -3.53 -19.51 -10.91
N PRO A 114 -4.02 -20.75 -10.69
CA PRO A 114 -5.37 -21.16 -11.08
C PRO A 114 -6.47 -20.50 -10.24
N GLN A 115 -6.13 -19.93 -9.07
CA GLN A 115 -7.08 -19.30 -8.16
C GLN A 115 -7.73 -18.04 -8.76
N PHE A 116 -6.99 -17.29 -9.59
CA PHE A 116 -7.45 -16.02 -10.10
C PHE A 116 -8.19 -16.20 -11.41
N SER A 117 -9.37 -15.57 -11.51
CA SER A 117 -10.15 -15.56 -12.74
C SER A 117 -9.38 -14.89 -13.88
N TYR A 118 -9.76 -15.23 -15.12
CA TYR A 118 -9.24 -14.57 -16.32
C TYR A 118 -9.30 -13.03 -16.22
N ARG A 119 -10.39 -12.48 -15.65
CA ARG A 119 -10.54 -11.03 -15.47
C ARG A 119 -9.49 -10.42 -14.54
N ILE A 120 -9.16 -11.09 -13.44
CA ILE A 120 -8.10 -10.65 -12.52
C ILE A 120 -6.75 -10.72 -13.23
N LYS A 121 -6.45 -11.83 -13.90
CA LYS A 121 -5.20 -11.99 -14.64
C LYS A 121 -5.04 -10.94 -15.74
N LYS A 122 -6.11 -10.63 -16.47
CA LYS A 122 -6.13 -9.54 -17.45
C LYS A 122 -5.82 -8.20 -16.81
N ARG A 123 -6.40 -7.89 -15.64
CA ARG A 123 -6.08 -6.65 -14.92
C ARG A 123 -4.62 -6.60 -14.49
N VAL A 124 -4.09 -7.70 -13.95
CA VAL A 124 -2.66 -7.81 -13.60
C VAL A 124 -1.78 -7.56 -14.82
N LYS A 125 -2.06 -8.22 -15.95
CA LYS A 125 -1.29 -8.04 -17.19
C LYS A 125 -1.26 -6.59 -17.64
N MET A 126 -2.43 -5.92 -17.64
CA MET A 126 -2.51 -4.50 -18.01
C MET A 126 -1.67 -3.61 -17.10
N ILE A 127 -1.65 -3.88 -15.79
CA ILE A 127 -0.82 -3.12 -14.85
C ILE A 127 0.66 -3.31 -15.17
N LEU A 128 1.07 -4.55 -15.41
CA LEU A 128 2.47 -4.88 -15.74
C LEU A 128 2.91 -4.27 -17.07
N GLU A 129 2.05 -4.27 -18.09
CA GLU A 129 2.30 -3.59 -19.37
C GLU A 129 2.45 -2.07 -19.14
N GLN A 130 1.50 -1.46 -18.41
CA GLN A 130 1.50 -0.03 -18.15
C GLN A 130 2.77 0.44 -17.40
N VAL A 131 3.20 -0.25 -16.33
CA VAL A 131 4.38 0.17 -15.55
C VAL A 131 5.70 -0.07 -16.29
N ASN A 132 5.74 -1.02 -17.22
CA ASN A 132 6.91 -1.27 -18.06
C ASN A 132 7.08 -0.21 -19.16
N ASP A 133 5.99 0.36 -19.68
CA ASP A 133 6.04 1.39 -20.72
C ASP A 133 6.59 2.76 -20.21
N TYR A 134 6.78 2.92 -18.90
CA TYR A 134 7.33 4.13 -18.29
C TYR A 134 8.86 4.08 -18.04
N TRP A 135 9.56 3.08 -18.58
CA TRP A 135 11.03 2.90 -18.52
C TRP A 135 11.60 2.48 -19.86
#